data_AF-A0A661PD33-F1
#
_entry.id   AF-A0A661PD33-F1
#
_cell.length_a   1.000
_cell.length_b   1.000
_cell.length_c   1.000
_cell.angle_alpha   90.00
_cell.angle_beta   90.00
_cell.angle_gamma   90.00
#
_symmetry.space_group_name_H-M   'P 1'
#
loop_
_entity.id
_entity.type
_entity.pdbx_description
1 polymer ?
#
loop_
_entity_poly.entity_id
_entity_poly.type
_entity_poly.pdbx_seq_one_letter_code
_entity_poly.pdbx_strand_id
1 'polypeptide(L)' 'TLVEIATARPTTLAALELVHGMGPARIDAYGELLLAVVRAVVEPAPP' A
#
# COMPACT_ATOMS: atom_id res chain seq x y z
N THR A 1 9.61 -6.50 0.54
CA THR A 1 8.20 -6.15 0.83
C THR A 1 7.90 -4.66 0.64
N LEU A 2 8.56 -3.71 1.32
CA LEU A 2 8.27 -2.28 1.08
C LEU A 2 8.59 -1.83 -0.35
N VAL A 3 9.70 -2.33 -0.93
CA VAL A 3 10.04 -2.11 -2.34
C VAL A 3 8.93 -2.62 -3.27
N GLU A 4 8.37 -3.81 -2.99
CA GLU A 4 7.24 -4.35 -3.76
C GLU A 4 6.00 -3.46 -3.68
N ILE A 5 5.65 -2.96 -2.49
CA ILE A 5 4.52 -2.03 -2.31
C ILE A 5 4.76 -0.73 -3.08
N ALA A 6 5.97 -0.17 -3.00
CA ALA A 6 6.33 1.06 -3.70
C ALA A 6 6.30 0.90 -5.24
N THR A 7 6.64 -0.28 -5.74
CA THR A 7 6.57 -0.62 -7.17
C THR A 7 5.12 -0.86 -7.62
N ALA A 8 4.35 -1.65 -6.87
CA ALA A 8 2.98 -2.02 -7.21
C ALA A 8 1.98 -0.86 -7.00
N ARG A 9 2.31 0.09 -6.11
CA ARG A 9 1.48 1.26 -5.74
C ARG A 9 0.00 0.90 -5.51
N PRO A 10 -0.29 -0.07 -4.62
CA PRO A 10 -1.66 -0.49 -4.37
C PRO A 10 -2.47 0.65 -3.76
N THR A 11 -3.69 0.84 -4.25
CA THR A 11 -4.62 1.87 -3.74
C THR A 11 -5.82 1.26 -3.02
N THR A 12 -5.87 -0.06 -2.88
CA THR A 12 -6.94 -0.83 -2.23
C THR A 12 -6.36 -1.99 -1.42
N LEU A 13 -7.11 -2.50 -0.42
CA LEU A 13 -6.68 -3.66 0.37
C LEU A 13 -6.56 -4.92 -0.49
N ALA A 14 -7.49 -5.13 -1.44
CA ALA A 14 -7.42 -6.23 -2.40
C ALA A 14 -6.15 -6.17 -3.26
N ALA A 15 -5.68 -4.97 -3.64
CA ALA A 15 -4.41 -4.83 -4.34
C ALA A 15 -3.20 -5.11 -3.43
N LEU A 16 -3.29 -4.81 -2.13
CA LEU A 16 -2.25 -5.18 -1.16
C LEU A 16 -2.15 -6.70 -0.97
N GLU A 17 -3.26 -7.44 -1.02
CA GLU A 17 -3.27 -8.92 -0.92
C GLU A 17 -2.46 -9.59 -2.04
N LEU A 18 -2.36 -8.95 -3.21
CA LEU A 18 -1.57 -9.45 -4.33
C LEU A 18 -0.06 -9.20 -4.16
N VAL A 19 0.34 -8.37 -3.20
CA VAL A 19 1.76 -8.03 -2.97
C VAL A 19 2.45 -9.12 -2.16
N HIS A 20 3.57 -9.62 -2.68
CA HIS A 20 4.34 -10.66 -2.01
C HIS A 20 4.81 -10.21 -0.61
N GLY A 21 4.38 -10.96 0.41
CA GLY A 21 4.66 -10.67 1.83
C GLY A 21 3.58 -9.85 2.56
N MET A 22 2.48 -9.49 1.89
CA MET A 22 1.28 -8.90 2.49
C MET A 22 0.19 -9.97 2.70
N GLY A 23 0.44 -10.88 3.63
CA GLY A 23 -0.59 -11.82 4.09
C GLY A 23 -1.64 -11.16 4.99
N PRO A 24 -2.75 -11.86 5.28
CA PRO A 24 -3.91 -11.30 5.99
C PRO A 24 -3.55 -10.64 7.33
N ALA A 25 -2.73 -11.28 8.17
CA ALA A 25 -2.32 -10.70 9.46
C ALA A 25 -1.56 -9.36 9.33
N ARG A 26 -0.82 -9.14 8.24
CA ARG A 26 -0.10 -7.88 7.99
C ARG A 26 -1.03 -6.82 7.42
N ILE A 27 -2.02 -7.23 6.62
CA ILE A 27 -3.06 -6.36 6.08
C ILE A 27 -3.96 -5.85 7.21
N ASP A 28 -4.39 -6.72 8.11
CA ASP A 28 -5.20 -6.34 9.27
C ASP A 28 -4.45 -5.36 10.19
N ALA A 29 -3.14 -5.55 10.37
CA ALA A 29 -2.34 -4.70 11.24
C ALA A 29 -1.93 -3.35 10.60
N TYR A 30 -1.66 -3.33 9.29
CA TYR A 30 -0.98 -2.18 8.64
C TYR A 30 -1.59 -1.73 7.31
N GLY A 31 -2.61 -2.42 6.78
CA GLY A 31 -3.12 -2.22 5.41
C GLY A 31 -3.54 -0.78 5.14
N GLU A 32 -4.43 -0.22 5.97
CA GLU A 32 -4.90 1.16 5.80
C GLU A 32 -3.78 2.20 5.93
N LEU A 33 -2.84 1.99 6.85
CA LEU A 33 -1.71 2.89 7.06
C LEU A 33 -0.76 2.88 5.85
N LEU A 34 -0.50 1.71 5.28
CA LEU A 34 0.28 1.57 4.05
C LEU A 34 -0.42 2.24 2.87
N LEU A 35 -1.74 2.05 2.72
CA LEU A 35 -2.51 2.70 1.65
C LEU A 35 -2.52 4.22 1.77
N ALA A 36 -2.60 4.77 2.99
CA ALA A 36 -2.51 6.21 3.22
C ALA A 36 -1.17 6.78 2.74
N VAL A 37 -0.06 6.11 3.05
CA VAL A 37 1.28 6.52 2.59
C VAL A 37 1.39 6.43 1.07
N VAL A 38 0.93 5.34 0.46
CA VAL A 38 0.97 5.16 -1.00
C VAL A 38 0.17 6.25 -1.70
N ARG A 39 -1.05 6.56 -1.21
CA ARG A 39 -1.90 7.63 -1.77
C ARG A 39 -1.26 9.02 -1.65
N ALA A 40 -0.65 9.33 -0.50
CA ALA A 40 0.02 10.61 -0.28
C ALA A 40 1.22 10.86 -1.22
N VAL A 41 1.86 9.81 -1.73
CA VAL A 41 2.98 9.92 -2.70
C VAL A 41 2.48 10.04 -4.14
N VAL A 42 1.28 9.52 -4.43
CA VAL A 42 0.66 9.58 -5.77
C VAL A 42 -0.05 10.92 -5.99
N GLU A 43 -0.55 11.55 -4.93
CA GLU A 43 -1.18 12.86 -5.02
C GLU A 43 -0.11 13.94 -5.30
N PRO A 44 -0.19 14.64 -6.44
CA PRO A 44 0.70 15.76 -6.69
C PRO A 44 0.39 16.84 -5.64
N ALA A 45 1.44 17.35 -4.98
CA ALA A 45 1.30 18.47 -4.07
C ALA A 45 0.52 19.60 -4.75
N PRO A 46 -0.49 20.21 -4.08
CA PRO A 46 -1.21 21.34 -4.66
C PRO A 46 -0.21 22.48 -4.97
N PRO A 47 -0.44 23.25 -6.05
CA PRO A 47 0.46 24.31 -6.51
C PRO A 47 0.65 25.43 -5.47
#